data_AF-A0A4Y4DQV9-F1
#
_entry.id   AF-A0A4Y4DQV9-F1
#
_cell.length_a   1.000
_cell.length_b   1.000
_cell.length_c   1.000
_cell.angle_alpha   90.00
_cell.angle_beta   90.00
_cell.angle_gamma   90.00
#
_symmetry.space_group_name_H-M   'P 1'
#
loop_
_entity.id
_entity.type
_entity.pdbx_description
1 polymer ?
#
loop_
_entity_poly.entity_id
_entity_poly.type
_entity_poly.pdbx_seq_one_letter_code
_entity_poly.pdbx_strand_id
1 'polypeptide(L)'
;MTQTMGLRERRKIELVSRVHQVAADLVAEHGYDGTTAALIASHAGISQSTFFRHFETKADAVFWPLDGFVDAVETFEPPATPAELRPALNALYSAHFASQDDANTRFLIWVHALTTSDVPLRNALAARERCIQDVLHSRLKAAGLPATLETILSIEYCAALSATAIRHLACNVPLDQATTKQLVQVHHQVAALPLP
;
A
#
# COMPACT_ATOMS: atom_id res chain seq x y z
N MET A 1 13.69 20.18 -16.59
CA MET A 1 13.00 19.82 -17.85
C MET A 1 11.93 18.80 -17.52
N THR A 2 10.69 19.22 -17.38
CA THR A 2 9.56 18.35 -17.01
C THR A 2 9.17 17.52 -18.23
N GLN A 3 9.59 16.25 -18.29
CA GLN A 3 9.12 15.33 -19.34
C GLN A 3 7.59 15.18 -19.18
N THR A 4 6.86 15.79 -20.11
CA THR A 4 5.39 15.65 -20.16
C THR A 4 5.09 14.23 -20.62
N MET A 5 4.61 13.37 -19.71
CA MET A 5 4.28 11.97 -20.02
C MET A 5 3.43 11.86 -21.29
N GLY A 6 3.88 11.02 -22.23
CA GLY A 6 3.17 10.77 -23.48
C GLY A 6 1.80 10.12 -23.27
N LEU A 7 0.88 10.34 -24.21
CA LEU A 7 -0.52 9.87 -24.13
C LEU A 7 -0.66 8.36 -23.89
N ARG A 8 0.30 7.56 -24.39
CA ARG A 8 0.36 6.10 -24.17
C ARG A 8 0.59 5.76 -22.70
N GLU A 9 1.49 6.47 -22.03
CA GLU A 9 1.83 6.20 -20.62
C GLU A 9 0.68 6.62 -19.70
N ARG A 10 0.05 7.77 -19.98
CA ARG A 10 -1.15 8.21 -19.25
C ARG A 10 -2.28 7.17 -19.33
N ARG A 11 -2.60 6.70 -20.54
CA ARG A 11 -3.62 5.67 -20.75
C ARG A 11 -3.29 4.36 -20.06
N LYS A 12 -2.01 4.01 -19.97
CA LYS A 12 -1.55 2.82 -19.25
C LYS A 12 -1.81 3.00 -17.75
N ILE A 13 -1.40 4.13 -17.16
CA ILE A 13 -1.61 4.42 -15.74
C ILE A 13 -3.10 4.48 -15.39
N GLU A 14 -3.92 5.14 -16.21
CA GLU A 14 -5.38 5.18 -16.04
C GLU A 14 -6.01 3.78 -16.06
N LEU A 15 -5.59 2.92 -16.98
CA LEU A 15 -6.06 1.54 -17.04
C LEU A 15 -5.65 0.75 -15.79
N VAL A 16 -4.38 0.83 -15.42
CA VAL A 16 -3.81 0.11 -14.27
C VAL A 16 -4.48 0.55 -12.97
N SER A 17 -4.64 1.85 -12.77
CA SER A 17 -5.36 2.43 -11.62
C SER A 17 -6.81 1.95 -11.56
N ARG A 18 -7.52 1.93 -12.69
CA ARG A 18 -8.91 1.45 -12.76
C ARG A 18 -9.02 -0.04 -12.45
N VAL A 19 -8.10 -0.87 -12.95
CA VAL A 19 -8.07 -2.31 -12.63
C VAL A 19 -7.82 -2.53 -11.14
N HIS A 20 -6.92 -1.76 -10.54
CA HIS A 20 -6.66 -1.81 -9.11
C HIS A 20 -7.90 -1.45 -8.28
N GLN A 21 -8.59 -0.36 -8.60
CA GLN A 21 -9.82 0.04 -7.89
C GLN A 21 -10.89 -1.06 -7.93
N VAL A 22 -11.13 -1.62 -9.11
CA VAL A 22 -12.06 -2.74 -9.30
C VAL A 22 -11.63 -3.97 -8.48
N ALA A 23 -10.33 -4.28 -8.46
CA ALA A 23 -9.82 -5.38 -7.67
C ALA A 23 -10.03 -5.15 -6.16
N ALA A 24 -9.74 -3.95 -5.67
CA ALA A 24 -9.95 -3.57 -4.28
C ALA A 24 -11.43 -3.68 -3.87
N ASP A 25 -12.34 -3.16 -4.69
CA ASP A 25 -13.79 -3.20 -4.41
C ASP A 25 -14.32 -4.64 -4.40
N LEU A 26 -13.97 -5.44 -5.41
CA LEU A 26 -14.42 -6.85 -5.48
C LEU A 26 -13.87 -7.68 -4.33
N VAL A 27 -12.61 -7.44 -3.96
CA VAL A 27 -11.99 -8.10 -2.82
C VAL A 27 -12.71 -7.71 -1.52
N ALA A 28 -13.03 -6.43 -1.33
CA ALA A 28 -13.77 -5.95 -0.16
C ALA A 28 -15.18 -6.55 -0.07
N GLU A 29 -15.85 -6.76 -1.19
CA GLU A 29 -17.21 -7.31 -1.25
C GLU A 29 -17.26 -8.85 -1.15
N HIS A 30 -16.35 -9.55 -1.83
CA HIS A 30 -16.43 -11.00 -2.04
C HIS A 30 -15.35 -11.81 -1.33
N GLY A 31 -14.39 -11.16 -0.67
CA GLY A 31 -13.19 -11.85 -0.25
C GLY A 31 -12.13 -11.95 -1.35
N TYR A 32 -10.90 -12.23 -0.94
CA TYR A 32 -9.77 -12.41 -1.85
C TYR A 32 -9.93 -13.71 -2.62
N ASP A 33 -10.34 -14.79 -1.95
CA ASP A 33 -10.61 -16.10 -2.59
C ASP A 33 -11.82 -16.04 -3.53
N GLY A 34 -12.87 -15.30 -3.15
CA GLY A 34 -14.04 -15.07 -3.99
C GLY A 34 -13.75 -14.20 -5.22
N THR A 35 -12.61 -13.52 -5.24
CA THR A 35 -12.20 -12.65 -6.35
C THR A 35 -11.19 -13.33 -7.28
N THR A 36 -11.50 -13.36 -8.57
CA THR A 36 -10.63 -13.94 -9.61
C THR A 36 -10.14 -12.87 -10.60
N ALA A 37 -9.01 -13.12 -11.26
CA ALA A 37 -8.51 -12.25 -12.32
C ALA A 37 -9.53 -12.07 -13.47
N ALA A 38 -10.34 -13.09 -13.75
CA ALA A 38 -11.42 -13.01 -14.74
C ALA A 38 -12.54 -12.05 -14.29
N LEU A 39 -12.93 -12.14 -13.01
CA LEU A 39 -13.94 -11.25 -12.43
C LEU A 39 -13.47 -9.79 -12.46
N ILE A 40 -12.22 -9.55 -12.04
CA ILE A 40 -11.59 -8.23 -12.07
C ILE A 40 -11.54 -7.70 -13.51
N ALA A 41 -11.04 -8.48 -14.46
CA ALA A 41 -10.94 -8.07 -15.86
C ALA A 41 -12.30 -7.68 -16.45
N SER A 42 -13.33 -8.50 -16.19
CA SER A 42 -14.70 -8.25 -16.63
C SER A 42 -15.26 -6.94 -16.08
N HIS A 43 -15.15 -6.72 -14.77
CA HIS A 43 -15.62 -5.49 -14.12
C HIS A 43 -14.80 -4.26 -14.54
N ALA A 44 -13.52 -4.44 -14.84
CA ALA A 44 -12.66 -3.41 -15.41
C ALA A 44 -12.85 -3.26 -16.94
N GLY A 45 -13.81 -3.92 -17.56
CA GLY A 45 -14.11 -3.78 -18.99
C GLY A 45 -12.93 -4.12 -19.91
N ILE A 46 -12.10 -5.09 -19.53
CA ILE A 46 -10.96 -5.57 -20.31
C ILE A 46 -10.99 -7.10 -20.46
N SER A 47 -10.28 -7.62 -21.46
CA SER A 47 -10.08 -9.07 -21.56
C SER A 47 -9.13 -9.58 -20.47
N GLN A 48 -9.29 -10.85 -20.09
CA GLN A 48 -8.37 -11.50 -19.15
C GLN A 48 -6.92 -11.52 -19.66
N SER A 49 -6.71 -11.67 -20.98
CA SER A 49 -5.38 -11.53 -21.59
C SER A 49 -4.80 -10.11 -21.43
N THR A 50 -5.64 -9.07 -21.50
CA THR A 50 -5.20 -7.70 -21.23
C THR A 50 -4.85 -7.48 -19.76
N PHE A 51 -5.58 -8.10 -18.84
CA PHE A 51 -5.23 -8.09 -17.42
C PHE A 51 -3.83 -8.67 -17.21
N PHE A 52 -3.58 -9.90 -17.71
CA PHE A 52 -2.30 -10.58 -17.52
C PHE A 52 -1.11 -9.91 -18.23
N ARG A 53 -1.38 -8.99 -19.18
CA ARG A 53 -0.34 -8.16 -19.78
C ARG A 53 0.20 -7.10 -18.81
N HIS A 54 -0.59 -6.68 -17.82
CA HIS A 54 -0.21 -5.64 -16.86
C HIS A 54 0.07 -6.19 -15.47
N PHE A 55 -0.52 -7.32 -15.10
CA PHE A 55 -0.39 -7.92 -13.78
C PHE A 55 -0.15 -9.42 -13.92
N GLU A 56 0.91 -9.94 -13.29
CA GLU A 56 1.20 -11.38 -13.34
C GLU A 56 0.16 -12.18 -12.56
N THR A 57 -0.31 -11.61 -11.46
CA THR A 57 -1.27 -12.23 -10.55
C THR A 57 -2.39 -11.26 -10.14
N LYS A 58 -3.48 -11.81 -9.58
CA LYS A 58 -4.50 -10.98 -8.91
C LYS A 58 -3.92 -10.20 -7.73
N ALA A 59 -2.92 -10.76 -7.03
CA ALA A 59 -2.22 -10.09 -5.94
C ALA A 59 -1.49 -8.84 -6.43
N ASP A 60 -0.94 -8.84 -7.64
CA ASP A 60 -0.23 -7.67 -8.17
C ASP A 60 -1.21 -6.54 -8.53
N ALA A 61 -2.38 -6.86 -9.08
CA ALA A 61 -3.43 -5.87 -9.30
C ALA A 61 -3.95 -5.28 -7.99
N VAL A 62 -4.05 -6.13 -6.96
CA VAL A 62 -4.37 -5.79 -5.58
C VAL A 62 -3.29 -4.85 -5.01
N PHE A 63 -2.02 -5.23 -5.03
CA PHE A 63 -0.93 -4.51 -4.38
C PHE A 63 -0.24 -3.42 -5.19
N TRP A 64 -0.71 -3.15 -6.42
CA TRP A 64 -0.11 -2.16 -7.31
C TRP A 64 0.23 -0.79 -6.66
N PRO A 65 -0.57 -0.23 -5.74
CA PRO A 65 -0.21 1.03 -5.06
C PRO A 65 1.05 0.95 -4.21
N LEU A 66 1.36 -0.23 -3.65
CA LEU A 66 2.60 -0.48 -2.91
C LEU A 66 3.80 -0.50 -3.85
N ASP A 67 3.63 -1.02 -5.06
CA ASP A 67 4.69 -0.97 -6.08
C ASP A 67 5.02 0.49 -6.43
N GLY A 68 4.00 1.35 -6.58
CA GLY A 68 4.21 2.79 -6.74
C GLY A 68 4.81 3.47 -5.49
N PHE A 69 4.59 2.93 -4.29
CA PHE A 69 5.19 3.46 -3.07
C PHE A 69 6.69 3.11 -3.00
N VAL A 70 7.12 1.97 -3.56
CA VAL A 70 8.54 1.68 -3.76
C VAL A 70 9.19 2.78 -4.59
N ASP A 71 8.58 3.16 -5.72
CA ASP A 71 9.09 4.26 -6.57
C ASP A 71 9.15 5.60 -5.80
N ALA A 72 8.14 5.88 -4.98
CA ALA A 72 8.11 7.08 -4.13
C ALA A 72 9.26 7.07 -3.10
N VAL A 73 9.55 5.92 -2.51
CA VAL A 73 10.66 5.72 -1.57
C VAL A 73 12.02 5.80 -2.27
N GLU A 74 12.15 5.36 -3.51
CA GLU A 74 13.38 5.51 -4.29
C GLU A 74 13.75 6.98 -4.52
N THR A 75 12.75 7.82 -4.71
CA THR A 75 12.90 9.28 -4.91
C THR A 75 12.86 10.07 -3.60
N PHE A 76 12.58 9.42 -2.47
CA PHE A 76 12.55 10.05 -1.16
C PHE A 76 13.92 10.65 -0.80
N GLU A 77 13.90 11.90 -0.36
CA GLU A 77 15.06 12.61 0.17
C GLU A 77 15.08 12.45 1.69
N PRO A 78 16.06 11.70 2.25
CA PRO A 78 16.17 11.56 3.70
C PRO A 78 16.39 12.91 4.39
N PRO A 79 15.76 13.14 5.55
CA PRO A 79 15.98 14.36 6.31
C PRO A 79 17.37 14.35 6.97
N ALA A 80 17.78 15.51 7.51
CA ALA A 80 19.11 15.67 8.08
C ALA A 80 19.31 14.89 9.39
N THR A 81 18.23 14.60 10.12
CA THR A 81 18.29 13.97 11.44
C THR A 81 17.37 12.75 11.58
N PRO A 82 17.73 11.77 12.44
CA PRO A 82 16.84 10.64 12.75
C PRO A 82 15.47 11.07 13.27
N ALA A 83 15.39 12.13 14.08
CA ALA A 83 14.12 12.61 14.66
C ALA A 83 13.11 13.10 13.60
N GLU A 84 13.60 13.60 12.46
CA GLU A 84 12.77 14.09 11.35
C GLU A 84 12.34 12.96 10.40
N LEU A 85 12.98 11.78 10.48
CA LEU A 85 12.75 10.67 9.55
C LEU A 85 11.31 10.19 9.58
N ARG A 86 10.77 9.93 10.77
CA ARG A 86 9.40 9.42 10.91
C ARG A 86 8.33 10.39 10.41
N PRO A 87 8.34 11.69 10.78
CA PRO A 87 7.45 12.69 10.18
C PRO A 87 7.57 12.76 8.65
N ALA A 88 8.79 12.69 8.11
CA ALA A 88 9.02 12.72 6.67
C ALA A 88 8.44 11.47 5.97
N LEU A 89 8.60 10.28 6.54
CA LEU A 89 8.00 9.04 6.04
C LEU A 89 6.46 9.08 6.13
N ASN A 90 5.89 9.65 7.19
CA ASN A 90 4.45 9.86 7.32
C ASN A 90 3.91 10.82 6.26
N ALA A 91 4.63 11.90 5.97
CA ALA A 91 4.26 12.84 4.93
C ALA A 91 4.34 12.19 3.54
N LEU A 92 5.39 11.41 3.27
CA LEU A 92 5.55 10.63 2.03
C LEU A 92 4.39 9.65 1.84
N TYR A 93 4.10 8.85 2.87
CA TYR A 93 2.99 7.90 2.87
C TYR A 93 1.67 8.64 2.64
N SER A 94 1.39 9.68 3.42
CA SER A 94 0.17 10.47 3.29
C SER A 94 0.04 11.07 1.90
N ALA A 95 1.10 11.66 1.33
CA ALA A 95 1.06 12.24 -0.02
C ALA A 95 0.81 11.19 -1.10
N HIS A 96 1.43 10.00 -0.99
CA HIS A 96 1.25 8.89 -1.92
C HIS A 96 -0.16 8.31 -1.89
N PHE A 97 -0.78 8.28 -0.70
CA PHE A 97 -2.12 7.70 -0.50
C PHE A 97 -3.25 8.73 -0.37
N ALA A 98 -2.95 10.04 -0.40
CA ALA A 98 -3.91 11.14 -0.16
C ALA A 98 -5.02 11.25 -1.22
N SER A 99 -4.83 10.71 -2.42
CA SER A 99 -5.79 10.86 -3.52
C SER A 99 -6.86 9.75 -3.56
N GLN A 100 -6.99 8.92 -2.52
CA GLN A 100 -7.70 7.64 -2.63
C GLN A 100 -8.71 7.43 -1.50
N ASP A 101 -9.69 8.31 -1.46
CA ASP A 101 -10.57 8.54 -0.30
C ASP A 101 -11.63 7.45 -0.02
N ASP A 102 -11.54 6.25 -0.62
CA ASP A 102 -12.38 5.13 -0.14
C ASP A 102 -11.78 3.75 -0.45
N ALA A 103 -11.44 3.44 -1.71
CA ALA A 103 -11.05 2.07 -2.08
C ALA A 103 -9.66 1.64 -1.58
N ASN A 104 -8.64 2.50 -1.64
CA ASN A 104 -7.27 2.11 -1.28
C ASN A 104 -7.02 2.07 0.21
N THR A 105 -7.66 2.95 0.97
CA THR A 105 -7.61 2.89 2.43
C THR A 105 -8.40 1.68 2.92
N ARG A 106 -9.60 1.41 2.36
CA ARG A 106 -10.33 0.15 2.61
C ARG A 106 -9.49 -1.08 2.28
N PHE A 107 -8.79 -1.05 1.16
CA PHE A 107 -7.92 -2.12 0.68
C PHE A 107 -6.71 -2.40 1.58
N LEU A 108 -5.94 -1.38 1.97
CA LEU A 108 -4.78 -1.54 2.85
C LEU A 108 -5.19 -2.09 4.22
N ILE A 109 -6.36 -1.69 4.69
CA ILE A 109 -6.99 -2.19 5.92
C ILE A 109 -7.44 -3.64 5.77
N TRP A 110 -8.07 -3.98 4.64
CA TRP A 110 -8.68 -5.28 4.39
C TRP A 110 -7.62 -6.36 4.11
N VAL A 111 -6.58 -6.04 3.32
CA VAL A 111 -5.36 -6.83 3.15
C VAL A 111 -4.74 -7.19 4.51
N HIS A 112 -4.65 -6.20 5.39
CA HIS A 112 -4.04 -6.36 6.69
C HIS A 112 -4.88 -7.17 7.68
N ALA A 113 -6.21 -7.08 7.54
CA ALA A 113 -7.15 -7.81 8.36
C ALA A 113 -7.30 -9.29 7.93
N LEU A 114 -7.02 -9.63 6.66
CA LEU A 114 -7.31 -10.96 6.08
C LEU A 114 -6.10 -11.78 5.67
N THR A 115 -4.91 -11.19 5.73
CA THR A 115 -3.66 -11.92 5.54
C THR A 115 -3.47 -13.04 6.56
N THR A 116 -4.25 -13.14 7.64
CA THR A 116 -4.10 -14.20 8.65
C THR A 116 -4.27 -15.62 8.10
N SER A 117 -5.03 -15.83 7.01
CA SER A 117 -5.38 -17.19 6.52
C SER A 117 -4.80 -17.55 5.14
N ASP A 118 -4.54 -16.60 4.24
CA ASP A 118 -4.01 -16.87 2.89
C ASP A 118 -2.47 -16.71 2.82
N VAL A 119 -1.75 -17.82 2.61
CA VAL A 119 -0.28 -17.87 2.54
C VAL A 119 0.27 -17.08 1.33
N PRO A 120 -0.20 -17.29 0.08
CA PRO A 120 0.19 -16.46 -1.06
C PRO A 120 0.04 -14.95 -0.84
N LEU A 121 -1.09 -14.51 -0.30
CA LEU A 121 -1.36 -13.08 -0.09
C LEU A 121 -0.41 -12.48 0.96
N ARG A 122 -0.14 -13.21 2.05
CA ARG A 122 0.89 -12.82 3.03
C ARG A 122 2.26 -12.67 2.42
N ASN A 123 2.67 -13.66 1.63
CA ASN A 123 4.00 -13.66 1.06
C ASN A 123 4.18 -12.51 0.07
N ALA A 124 3.15 -12.22 -0.72
CA ALA A 124 3.14 -11.09 -1.65
C ALA A 124 3.24 -9.74 -0.94
N LEU A 125 2.53 -9.55 0.18
CA LEU A 125 2.65 -8.34 1.01
C LEU A 125 4.02 -8.23 1.67
N ALA A 126 4.47 -9.30 2.34
CA ALA A 126 5.75 -9.33 3.04
C ALA A 126 6.94 -9.10 2.09
N ALA A 127 6.83 -9.54 0.83
CA ALA A 127 7.84 -9.27 -0.19
C ALA A 127 7.93 -7.76 -0.51
N ARG A 128 6.79 -7.06 -0.60
CA ARG A 128 6.74 -5.61 -0.85
C ARG A 128 7.20 -4.80 0.35
N GLU A 129 6.77 -5.17 1.56
CA GLU A 129 7.25 -4.56 2.80
C GLU A 129 8.78 -4.67 2.91
N ARG A 130 9.33 -5.86 2.65
CA ARG A 130 10.78 -6.08 2.64
C ARG A 130 11.48 -5.25 1.58
N CYS A 131 10.90 -5.16 0.37
CA CYS A 131 11.44 -4.32 -0.69
C CYS A 131 11.49 -2.84 -0.27
N ILE A 132 10.40 -2.30 0.29
CA ILE A 132 10.34 -0.93 0.82
C ILE A 132 11.42 -0.70 1.89
N GLN A 133 11.55 -1.64 2.83
CA GLN A 133 12.57 -1.59 3.88
C GLN A 133 14.00 -1.59 3.31
N ASP A 134 14.28 -2.45 2.34
CA ASP A 134 15.59 -2.55 1.70
C ASP A 134 15.95 -1.26 0.96
N VAL A 135 14.99 -0.66 0.24
CA VAL A 135 15.19 0.64 -0.42
C VAL A 135 15.42 1.73 0.63
N LEU A 136 14.59 1.82 1.67
CA LEU A 136 14.77 2.81 2.75
C LEU A 136 16.15 2.68 3.42
N HIS A 137 16.55 1.47 3.79
CA HIS A 137 17.87 1.22 4.37
C HIS A 137 18.99 1.68 3.45
N SER A 138 18.90 1.38 2.16
CA SER A 138 19.89 1.80 1.16
C SER A 138 19.96 3.33 1.05
N ARG A 139 18.81 4.00 0.95
CA ARG A 139 18.71 5.47 0.85
C ARG A 139 19.28 6.17 2.08
N LEU A 140 18.93 5.70 3.27
CA LEU A 140 19.37 6.30 4.53
C LEU A 140 20.88 6.12 4.75
N LYS A 141 21.41 4.95 4.39
CA LYS A 141 22.86 4.70 4.39
C LYS A 141 23.59 5.63 3.42
N ALA A 142 23.07 5.81 2.21
CA ALA A 142 23.67 6.70 1.21
C ALA A 142 23.65 8.17 1.65
N ALA A 143 22.62 8.59 2.38
CA ALA A 143 22.50 9.92 2.98
C ALA A 143 23.35 10.10 4.26
N GLY A 144 24.02 9.05 4.74
CA GLY A 144 24.86 9.11 5.95
C GLY A 144 24.08 9.14 7.26
N LEU A 145 22.78 8.80 7.25
CA LEU A 145 22.02 8.70 8.49
C LEU A 145 22.50 7.48 9.30
N PRO A 146 22.75 7.65 10.61
CA PRO A 146 23.20 6.55 11.45
C PRO A 146 22.08 5.53 11.64
N ALA A 147 22.44 4.24 11.64
CA ALA A 147 21.55 3.12 11.95
C ALA A 147 21.29 3.01 13.47
N THR A 148 20.73 4.06 14.05
CA THR A 148 20.29 4.06 15.46
C THR A 148 19.00 3.27 15.61
N LEU A 149 18.65 2.92 16.86
CA LEU A 149 17.35 2.30 17.15
C LEU A 149 16.18 3.16 16.67
N GLU A 150 16.28 4.48 16.76
CA GLU A 150 15.26 5.41 16.25
C GLU A 150 15.11 5.34 14.72
N THR A 151 16.22 5.28 13.99
CA THR A 151 16.21 5.11 12.53
C THR A 151 15.59 3.76 12.15
N ILE A 152 16.01 2.68 12.82
CA ILE A 152 15.47 1.33 12.59
C ILE A 152 13.97 1.31 12.89
N LEU A 153 13.53 1.79 14.04
CA LEU A 153 12.12 1.84 14.42
C LEU A 153 11.30 2.73 13.48
N SER A 154 11.87 3.79 12.91
CA SER A 154 11.17 4.64 11.93
C SER A 154 10.94 3.93 10.60
N ILE A 155 11.91 3.12 10.14
CA ILE A 155 11.78 2.28 8.94
C ILE A 155 10.79 1.15 9.19
N GLU A 156 10.94 0.45 10.32
CA GLU A 156 10.01 -0.59 10.75
C GLU A 156 8.60 -0.03 10.92
N TYR A 157 8.44 1.19 11.45
CA TYR A 157 7.15 1.87 11.55
C TYR A 157 6.53 2.19 10.20
N CYS A 158 7.31 2.66 9.22
CA CYS A 158 6.83 2.88 7.85
C CYS A 158 6.38 1.57 7.17
N ALA A 159 7.04 0.45 7.49
CA ALA A 159 6.63 -0.88 7.03
C ALA A 159 5.46 -1.47 7.84
N ALA A 160 5.36 -1.15 9.14
CA ALA A 160 4.43 -1.76 10.09
C ALA A 160 3.15 -0.95 10.36
N LEU A 161 3.01 0.26 9.81
CA LEU A 161 1.88 1.18 10.03
C LEU A 161 0.50 0.61 9.62
N SER A 162 0.45 -0.51 8.90
CA SER A 162 -0.79 -1.24 8.59
C SER A 162 -0.87 -2.64 9.22
N ALA A 163 0.27 -3.26 9.55
CA ALA A 163 0.46 -4.66 9.99
C ALA A 163 -0.26 -5.09 11.25
N THR A 164 -0.10 -4.30 12.30
CA THR A 164 -0.21 -4.81 13.67
C THR A 164 -1.41 -4.21 14.40
N ALA A 165 -1.67 -2.92 14.18
CA ALA A 165 -2.82 -2.22 14.76
C ALA A 165 -4.17 -2.74 14.22
N ILE A 166 -4.24 -3.03 12.92
CA ILE A 166 -5.46 -3.50 12.25
C ILE A 166 -5.70 -4.98 12.54
N ARG A 167 -4.63 -5.79 12.59
CA ARG A 167 -4.67 -7.19 13.00
C ARG A 167 -5.18 -7.36 14.44
N HIS A 168 -4.88 -6.42 15.33
CA HIS A 168 -5.39 -6.43 16.70
C HIS A 168 -6.88 -6.08 16.79
N LEU A 169 -7.37 -5.19 15.91
CA LEU A 169 -8.78 -4.76 15.85
C LEU A 169 -9.69 -5.75 15.10
N ALA A 170 -9.17 -6.42 14.08
CA ALA A 170 -9.93 -7.28 13.17
C ALA A 170 -10.19 -8.70 13.70
N CYS A 171 -9.52 -9.15 14.77
CA CYS A 171 -9.64 -10.53 15.25
C CYS A 171 -11.05 -10.94 15.71
N ASN A 172 -12.00 -9.99 15.90
CA ASN A 172 -13.35 -10.29 16.41
C ASN A 172 -14.50 -9.49 15.77
N VAL A 173 -14.29 -8.73 14.68
CA VAL A 173 -15.32 -7.87 14.07
C VAL A 173 -15.47 -8.16 12.57
N PRO A 174 -16.70 -8.35 12.05
CA PRO A 174 -16.93 -8.49 10.61
C PRO A 174 -16.37 -7.29 9.84
N LEU A 175 -15.55 -7.54 8.81
CA LEU A 175 -14.95 -6.50 7.97
C LEU A 175 -15.94 -5.99 6.91
N ASP A 176 -17.07 -5.45 7.37
CA ASP A 176 -18.05 -4.79 6.51
C ASP A 176 -17.68 -3.32 6.23
N GLN A 177 -18.50 -2.64 5.43
CA GLN A 177 -18.26 -1.23 5.08
C GLN A 177 -18.19 -0.30 6.31
N ALA A 178 -18.93 -0.60 7.38
CA ALA A 178 -18.92 0.21 8.60
C ALA A 178 -17.63 0.00 9.39
N THR A 179 -17.20 -1.25 9.57
CA THR A 179 -15.92 -1.61 10.20
C THR A 179 -14.75 -1.03 9.42
N THR A 180 -14.82 -1.06 8.09
CA THR A 180 -13.74 -0.53 7.26
C THR A 180 -13.64 0.99 7.38
N LYS A 181 -14.77 1.72 7.40
CA LYS A 181 -14.79 3.17 7.68
C LYS A 181 -14.21 3.50 9.06
N GLN A 182 -14.52 2.70 10.08
CA GLN A 182 -13.94 2.88 11.42
C GLN A 182 -12.42 2.66 11.42
N LEU A 183 -11.92 1.64 10.73
CA LEU A 183 -10.49 1.36 10.63
C LEU A 183 -9.72 2.45 9.87
N VAL A 184 -10.32 3.04 8.81
CA VAL A 184 -9.77 4.21 8.10
C VAL A 184 -9.60 5.37 9.06
N GLN A 185 -10.65 5.66 9.83
CA GLN A 185 -10.65 6.75 10.79
C GLN A 185 -9.61 6.53 11.90
N VAL A 186 -9.48 5.30 12.40
CA VAL A 186 -8.44 4.94 13.39
C VAL A 186 -7.03 5.08 12.82
N HIS A 187 -6.79 4.66 11.57
CA HIS A 187 -5.48 4.81 10.93
C HIS A 187 -5.08 6.30 10.83
N HIS A 188 -5.98 7.17 10.37
CA HIS A 188 -5.74 8.62 10.33
C HIS A 188 -5.52 9.21 11.73
N GLN A 189 -6.27 8.76 12.73
CA GLN A 189 -6.09 9.21 14.12
C GLN A 189 -4.72 8.80 14.67
N VAL A 190 -4.30 7.55 14.49
CA VAL A 190 -3.00 7.04 14.93
C VAL A 190 -1.84 7.79 14.23
N ALA A 191 -1.98 8.08 12.93
CA ALA A 191 -1.01 8.88 12.19
C ALA A 191 -0.91 10.33 12.68
N ALA A 192 -1.97 10.86 13.30
CA ALA A 192 -2.08 12.24 13.78
C ALA A 192 -1.81 12.42 15.29
N LEU A 193 -1.66 11.35 16.06
CA LEU A 193 -1.38 11.43 17.50
C LEU A 193 0.01 12.04 17.75
N PRO A 194 0.12 13.16 18.50
CA PRO A 194 1.42 13.60 19.01
C PRO A 194 1.93 12.53 19.99
N LEU A 195 3.21 12.16 19.88
CA LEU A 195 3.79 11.18 20.81
C LEU A 195 4.33 11.84 22.08
N PRO A 196 4.31 11.12 23.23
CA PRO A 196 4.94 11.52 24.47
C PRO A 196 6.46 11.70 24.37
#